data_AF-A0A7J8VKL2-F1
#
_entry.id   AF-A0A7J8VKL2-F1
#
_cell.length_a   1.000
_cell.length_b   1.000
_cell.length_c   1.000
_cell.angle_alpha   90.00
_cell.angle_beta   90.00
_cell.angle_gamma   90.00
#
_symmetry.space_group_name_H-M   'P 1'
#
loop_
_entity.id
_entity.type
_entity.pdbx_description
1 polymer ?
#
loop_
_entity_poly.entity_id
_entity_poly.type
_entity_poly.pdbx_seq_one_letter_code
_entity_poly.pdbx_strand_id
1 'polypeptide(L)'
;MTDSSDDAKQIEKLYEFGERLNEAKDKSQNVKDYEGVIDATKTSLKAKQLAAQLIPRFFKFFPNLSSRALNAHFDLIEEEDLAVRVQAIRGLPLFCKDTKEYISKIVDILGQLLTADEIVERDAVHKALMSVLRQDVKESLTALFKHIWNVEEPSQDDTIRDKVLCFIRDKVFPLKAELLRPQEEMERHITDLIKKSLGDVTGAEFRMFMDFLKSLSIFGEKAPPERLKELIGIIEGQADLDAQFDVYDADHIDRLISCLFMAIPFFVRGAPGSKFLNYLNKHIIPVFDKVTKGVYDDFLVFSAYEDLQVGMELPEERKLDLLKALAEISPYTTPQDSRQVLPSVVQLLKKYMPRRKTGEETNFTYVECLLFSFHHLAHKAPNASNSLCGYKIVTGQPSDRLGEDFSEYYKDFTERLSSVEDLTRATIKKLTQGMAEHNKAMAAAKSDEAKDNIVSLF
;
A
#
# COMPACT_ATOMS: atom_id res chain seq x y z
N MET A 1 36.06 7.07 -43.96
CA MET A 1 36.18 8.51 -44.22
C MET A 1 35.23 8.87 -45.34
N THR A 2 33.92 8.80 -45.06
CA THR A 2 32.89 9.49 -45.85
C THR A 2 32.81 10.92 -45.33
N ASP A 3 32.60 11.86 -46.25
CA ASP A 3 33.14 13.21 -46.23
C ASP A 3 32.49 14.16 -45.23
N SER A 4 33.27 14.79 -44.35
CA SER A 4 32.80 15.86 -43.44
C SER A 4 32.14 17.04 -44.19
N SER A 5 32.44 17.19 -45.48
CA SER A 5 31.82 18.20 -46.36
C SER A 5 30.36 17.85 -46.72
N ASP A 6 30.03 16.57 -46.90
CA ASP A 6 28.67 16.17 -47.28
C ASP A 6 27.72 16.17 -46.08
N ASP A 7 28.22 15.86 -44.89
CA ASP A 7 27.47 16.02 -43.63
C ASP A 7 27.08 17.49 -43.39
N ALA A 8 27.99 18.42 -43.65
CA ALA A 8 27.73 19.85 -43.50
C ALA A 8 26.62 20.33 -44.44
N LYS A 9 26.66 19.91 -45.71
CA LYS A 9 25.61 20.25 -46.70
C LYS A 9 24.25 19.66 -46.33
N GLN A 10 24.22 18.43 -45.79
CA GLN A 10 22.98 17.80 -45.35
C GLN A 10 22.35 18.56 -44.16
N ILE A 11 23.17 19.02 -43.23
CA ILE A 11 22.73 19.81 -42.07
C ILE A 11 22.21 21.18 -42.52
N GLU A 12 22.93 21.87 -43.41
CA GLU A 12 22.50 23.16 -43.97
C GLU A 12 21.14 23.05 -44.67
N LYS A 13 20.97 22.03 -45.51
CA LYS A 13 19.70 21.74 -46.17
C LYS A 13 18.55 21.47 -45.19
N LEU A 14 18.85 20.81 -44.07
CA LEU A 14 17.86 20.55 -43.03
C LEU A 14 17.44 21.84 -42.29
N TYR A 15 18.36 22.77 -42.08
CA TYR A 15 18.02 24.11 -41.60
C TYR A 15 17.14 24.86 -42.61
N GLU A 16 17.47 24.83 -43.90
CA GLU A 16 16.63 25.45 -44.93
C GLU A 16 15.22 24.87 -44.95
N PHE A 17 15.06 23.54 -44.82
CA PHE A 17 13.75 22.92 -44.71
C PHE A 17 12.98 23.47 -43.48
N GLY A 18 13.64 23.54 -42.33
CA GLY A 18 13.07 24.07 -41.10
C GLY A 18 12.66 25.54 -41.21
N GLU A 19 13.46 26.37 -41.88
CA GLU A 19 13.17 27.79 -42.12
C GLU A 19 11.96 27.96 -43.05
N ARG A 20 11.95 27.28 -44.21
CA ARG A 20 10.82 27.32 -45.14
C ARG A 20 9.52 26.85 -44.49
N LEU A 21 9.58 25.78 -43.70
CA LEU A 21 8.42 25.30 -42.94
C LEU A 21 7.96 26.30 -41.87
N ASN A 22 8.88 27.04 -41.24
CA ASN A 22 8.50 28.07 -40.26
C ASN A 22 7.85 29.29 -40.90
N GLU A 23 8.46 29.81 -41.96
CA GLU A 23 8.05 31.04 -42.66
C GLU A 23 6.78 30.86 -43.49
N ALA A 24 6.47 29.62 -43.88
CA ALA A 24 5.27 29.32 -44.65
C ALA A 24 3.98 29.74 -43.92
N LYS A 25 3.14 30.51 -44.64
CA LYS A 25 1.78 30.89 -44.21
C LYS A 25 0.90 29.65 -44.04
N ASP A 26 0.88 28.79 -45.05
CA ASP A 26 0.28 27.46 -44.99
C ASP A 26 1.39 26.41 -45.05
N LYS A 27 1.63 25.77 -43.91
CA LYS A 27 2.69 24.78 -43.75
C LYS A 27 2.39 23.49 -44.52
N SER A 28 1.11 23.15 -44.67
CA SER A 28 0.67 21.90 -45.31
C SER A 28 1.08 21.81 -46.78
N GLN A 29 1.36 22.93 -47.45
CA GLN A 29 1.82 22.97 -48.84
C GLN A 29 3.28 22.54 -49.00
N ASN A 30 4.09 22.57 -47.94
CA ASN A 30 5.52 22.26 -48.00
C ASN A 30 5.82 20.79 -47.68
N VAL A 31 5.06 19.88 -48.32
CA VAL A 31 5.14 18.44 -48.08
C VAL A 31 6.56 17.92 -48.30
N LYS A 32 7.21 18.33 -49.40
CA LYS A 32 8.57 17.88 -49.74
C LYS A 32 9.62 18.30 -48.71
N ASP A 33 9.47 19.49 -48.12
CA ASP A 33 10.39 19.96 -47.09
C ASP A 33 10.22 19.11 -45.82
N TYR A 34 8.99 18.77 -45.46
CA TYR A 34 8.72 17.88 -44.32
C TYR A 34 9.17 16.44 -44.57
N GLU A 35 9.00 15.90 -45.79
CA GLU A 35 9.57 14.61 -46.17
C GLU A 35 11.10 14.62 -46.08
N GLY A 36 11.74 15.71 -46.53
CA GLY A 36 13.18 15.90 -46.40
C GLY A 36 13.65 15.94 -44.94
N VAL A 37 12.86 16.53 -44.04
CA VAL A 37 13.12 16.49 -42.59
C VAL A 37 13.02 15.06 -42.04
N ILE A 38 12.02 14.29 -42.46
CA ILE A 38 11.86 12.89 -42.04
C ILE A 38 13.01 12.03 -42.58
N ASP A 39 13.45 12.23 -43.83
CA ASP A 39 14.52 11.43 -44.42
C ASP A 39 15.89 11.71 -43.78
N ALA A 40 16.06 12.85 -43.12
CA ALA A 40 17.26 13.19 -42.39
C ALA A 40 17.49 12.34 -41.12
N THR A 41 16.53 11.51 -40.69
CA THR A 41 16.76 10.56 -39.58
C THR A 41 17.74 9.44 -39.94
N LYS A 42 18.04 9.26 -41.23
CA LYS A 42 18.90 8.18 -41.74
C LYS A 42 20.31 8.63 -42.09
N THR A 43 20.67 9.86 -41.70
CA THR A 43 21.94 10.48 -42.09
C THR A 43 22.87 10.70 -40.89
N SER A 44 23.64 11.79 -40.86
CA SER A 44 24.64 12.07 -39.82
C SER A 44 24.04 12.30 -38.43
N LEU A 45 24.82 12.09 -37.37
CA LEU A 45 24.35 12.26 -35.98
C LEU A 45 23.72 13.64 -35.71
N LYS A 46 24.33 14.71 -36.22
CA LYS A 46 23.79 16.07 -36.08
C LYS A 46 22.49 16.26 -36.86
N ALA A 47 22.36 15.65 -38.03
CA ALA A 47 21.13 15.68 -38.80
C ALA A 47 20.01 14.92 -38.09
N LYS A 48 20.30 13.76 -37.48
CA LYS A 48 19.36 13.01 -36.64
C LYS A 48 18.87 13.85 -35.45
N GLN A 49 19.77 14.52 -34.73
CA GLN A 49 19.42 15.40 -33.61
C GLN A 49 18.55 16.59 -34.04
N LEU A 50 18.79 17.15 -35.23
CA LEU A 50 17.99 18.24 -35.75
C LEU A 50 16.63 17.73 -36.27
N ALA A 51 16.59 16.57 -36.92
CA ALA A 51 15.36 15.92 -37.35
C ALA A 51 14.44 15.61 -36.15
N ALA A 52 15.01 15.08 -35.04
CA ALA A 52 14.29 14.87 -33.77
C ALA A 52 13.62 16.13 -33.22
N GLN A 53 14.10 17.33 -33.57
CA GLN A 53 13.47 18.59 -33.16
C GLN A 53 12.39 19.05 -34.14
N LEU A 54 12.63 18.87 -35.44
CA LEU A 54 11.78 19.42 -36.51
C LEU A 54 10.58 18.54 -36.81
N ILE A 55 10.74 17.20 -36.80
CA ILE A 55 9.65 16.25 -37.07
C ILE A 55 8.43 16.55 -36.18
N PRO A 56 8.53 16.50 -34.84
CA PRO A 56 7.35 16.65 -33.98
C PRO A 56 6.81 18.09 -33.99
N ARG A 57 7.63 19.10 -34.33
CA ARG A 57 7.24 20.50 -34.42
C ARG A 57 6.24 20.77 -35.55
N PHE A 58 6.39 20.09 -36.69
CA PHE A 58 5.55 20.33 -37.87
C PHE A 58 4.52 19.22 -38.12
N PHE A 59 4.57 18.14 -37.35
CA PHE A 59 3.73 16.95 -37.47
C PHE A 59 2.25 17.23 -37.78
N LYS A 60 1.59 18.10 -37.00
CA LYS A 60 0.15 18.38 -37.14
C LYS A 60 -0.29 18.91 -38.51
N PHE A 61 0.64 19.50 -39.28
CA PHE A 61 0.33 20.08 -40.58
C PHE A 61 0.31 19.04 -41.71
N PHE A 62 0.77 17.81 -41.44
CA PHE A 62 0.95 16.76 -42.44
C PHE A 62 0.31 15.43 -42.03
N PRO A 63 -1.03 15.37 -41.86
CA PRO A 63 -1.72 14.15 -41.41
C PRO A 63 -1.48 12.94 -42.32
N ASN A 64 -1.28 13.16 -43.62
CA ASN A 64 -0.97 12.09 -44.59
C ASN A 64 0.41 11.45 -44.37
N LEU A 65 1.30 12.11 -43.63
CA LEU A 65 2.64 11.62 -43.32
C LEU A 65 2.79 11.17 -41.87
N SER A 66 1.71 11.16 -41.08
CA SER A 66 1.77 10.88 -39.63
C SER A 66 2.43 9.54 -39.29
N SER A 67 2.07 8.47 -39.99
CA SER A 67 2.65 7.13 -39.76
C SER A 67 4.15 7.12 -40.06
N ARG A 68 4.55 7.69 -41.20
CA ARG A 68 5.97 7.80 -41.60
C ARG A 68 6.78 8.63 -40.60
N ALA A 69 6.23 9.76 -40.16
CA ALA A 69 6.87 10.66 -39.21
C ALA A 69 7.03 10.02 -37.82
N LEU A 70 6.00 9.35 -37.31
CA LEU A 70 6.07 8.66 -36.01
C LEU A 70 7.07 7.52 -36.02
N ASN A 71 7.03 6.66 -37.05
CA ASN A 71 7.97 5.54 -37.15
C ASN A 71 9.41 6.05 -37.24
N ALA A 72 9.67 7.02 -38.12
CA ALA A 72 11.01 7.61 -38.23
C ALA A 72 11.48 8.28 -36.94
N HIS A 73 10.57 8.83 -36.13
CA HIS A 73 10.92 9.43 -34.83
C HIS A 73 11.13 8.37 -33.74
N PHE A 74 10.41 7.25 -33.78
CA PHE A 74 10.63 6.13 -32.86
C PHE A 74 11.96 5.44 -33.13
N ASP A 75 12.36 5.30 -34.40
CA ASP A 75 13.70 4.84 -34.75
C ASP A 75 14.79 5.68 -34.04
N LEU A 76 14.59 7.00 -33.91
CA LEU A 76 15.54 7.88 -33.22
C LEU A 76 15.61 7.68 -31.69
N ILE A 77 14.56 7.13 -31.09
CA ILE A 77 14.54 6.81 -29.65
C ILE A 77 15.37 5.55 -29.37
N GLU A 78 15.56 4.69 -30.37
CA GLU A 78 16.31 3.44 -30.25
C GLU A 78 17.77 3.56 -30.75
N GLU A 79 18.21 4.77 -31.10
CA GLU A 79 19.57 5.03 -31.61
C GLU A 79 20.66 4.77 -30.57
N GLU A 80 21.84 4.32 -31.01
CA GLU A 80 22.98 4.08 -30.11
C GLU A 80 23.51 5.36 -29.44
N ASP A 81 23.44 6.49 -30.15
CA ASP A 81 23.92 7.78 -29.65
C ASP A 81 22.94 8.39 -28.62
N LEU A 82 23.43 8.56 -27.39
CA LEU A 82 22.66 9.12 -26.27
C LEU A 82 22.07 10.50 -26.59
N ALA A 83 22.81 11.35 -27.29
CA ALA A 83 22.34 12.71 -27.57
C ALA A 83 21.21 12.72 -28.61
N VAL A 84 21.21 11.80 -29.57
CA VAL A 84 20.07 11.57 -30.48
C VAL A 84 18.84 11.10 -29.70
N ARG A 85 18.96 10.05 -28.87
CA ARG A 85 17.83 9.52 -28.08
C ARG A 85 17.22 10.58 -27.16
N VAL A 86 18.06 11.28 -26.39
CA VAL A 86 17.63 12.36 -25.49
C VAL A 86 16.87 13.45 -26.24
N GLN A 87 17.32 13.80 -27.46
CA GLN A 87 16.67 14.81 -28.26
C GLN A 87 15.33 14.33 -28.84
N ALA A 88 15.25 13.07 -29.26
CA ALA A 88 14.01 12.43 -29.69
C ALA A 88 12.97 12.38 -28.56
N ILE A 89 13.38 11.97 -27.35
CA ILE A 89 12.53 11.91 -26.16
C ILE A 89 11.95 13.29 -25.81
N ARG A 90 12.78 14.34 -25.83
CA ARG A 90 12.33 15.72 -25.59
C ARG A 90 11.31 16.21 -26.62
N GLY A 91 11.35 15.66 -27.83
CA GLY A 91 10.41 15.97 -28.91
C GLY A 91 9.04 15.32 -28.74
N LEU A 92 8.94 14.20 -28.01
CA LEU A 92 7.72 13.40 -27.91
C LEU A 92 6.48 14.20 -27.49
N PRO A 93 6.53 15.12 -26.51
CA PRO A 93 5.35 15.86 -26.10
C PRO A 93 4.74 16.77 -27.17
N LEU A 94 5.53 17.14 -28.18
CA LEU A 94 5.06 18.01 -29.26
C LEU A 94 4.12 17.29 -30.23
N PHE A 95 4.21 15.96 -30.35
CA PHE A 95 3.23 15.15 -31.10
C PHE A 95 1.84 15.16 -30.48
N CYS A 96 1.69 15.62 -29.23
CA CYS A 96 0.41 15.60 -28.52
C CYS A 96 -0.29 16.98 -28.52
N LYS A 97 0.45 18.07 -28.75
CA LYS A 97 0.01 19.45 -28.47
C LYS A 97 -1.30 19.83 -29.18
N ASP A 98 -1.46 19.37 -30.41
CA ASP A 98 -2.63 19.65 -31.26
C ASP A 98 -3.27 18.36 -31.82
N THR A 99 -2.79 17.19 -31.40
CA THR A 99 -3.18 15.87 -31.91
C THR A 99 -3.30 14.91 -30.73
N LYS A 100 -4.39 15.09 -29.97
CA LYS A 100 -4.63 14.42 -28.68
C LYS A 100 -4.79 12.91 -28.79
N GLU A 101 -5.17 12.41 -29.97
CA GLU A 101 -5.29 10.97 -30.26
C GLU A 101 -3.98 10.20 -30.07
N TYR A 102 -2.82 10.87 -30.07
CA TYR A 102 -1.53 10.24 -29.81
C TYR A 102 -1.12 10.22 -28.34
N ILE A 103 -1.85 10.89 -27.43
CA ILE A 103 -1.45 11.00 -26.01
C ILE A 103 -1.23 9.62 -25.38
N SER A 104 -2.21 8.71 -25.48
CA SER A 104 -2.05 7.38 -24.88
C SER A 104 -0.84 6.64 -25.43
N LYS A 105 -0.56 6.74 -26.73
CA LYS A 105 0.57 6.05 -27.37
C LYS A 105 1.92 6.64 -26.92
N ILE A 106 2.01 7.97 -26.87
CA ILE A 106 3.24 8.65 -26.45
C ILE A 106 3.51 8.43 -24.96
N VAL A 107 2.48 8.42 -24.12
CA VAL A 107 2.62 8.12 -22.68
C VAL A 107 3.06 6.67 -22.45
N ASP A 108 2.52 5.73 -23.21
CA ASP A 108 2.92 4.32 -23.16
C ASP A 108 4.41 4.14 -23.47
N ILE A 109 4.89 4.73 -24.57
CA ILE A 109 6.31 4.72 -24.93
C ILE A 109 7.17 5.37 -23.85
N LEU A 110 6.76 6.55 -23.37
CA LEU A 110 7.50 7.23 -22.31
C LEU A 110 7.51 6.45 -20.98
N GLY A 111 6.44 5.69 -20.69
CA GLY A 111 6.36 4.80 -19.53
C GLY A 111 7.41 3.69 -19.60
N GLN A 112 7.55 3.06 -20.76
CA GLN A 112 8.59 2.04 -21.01
C GLN A 112 10.01 2.62 -20.88
N LEU A 113 10.22 3.85 -21.37
CA LEU A 113 11.52 4.54 -21.31
C LEU A 113 11.94 4.99 -19.90
N LEU A 114 11.07 4.90 -18.88
CA LEU A 114 11.46 5.14 -17.49
C LEU A 114 12.53 4.16 -16.98
N THR A 115 12.71 3.04 -17.68
CA THR A 115 13.72 2.01 -17.39
C THR A 115 15.12 2.35 -17.92
N ALA A 116 15.30 3.45 -18.64
CA ALA A 116 16.60 3.83 -19.21
C ALA A 116 17.72 3.89 -18.15
N ASP A 117 18.88 3.33 -18.46
CA ASP A 117 20.00 3.27 -17.52
C ASP A 117 20.62 4.66 -17.27
N GLU A 118 20.75 5.44 -18.35
CA GLU A 118 21.40 6.75 -18.34
C GLU A 118 20.56 7.80 -17.63
N ILE A 119 21.17 8.50 -16.66
CA ILE A 119 20.48 9.50 -15.83
C ILE A 119 19.94 10.65 -16.69
N VAL A 120 20.73 11.11 -17.67
CA VAL A 120 20.35 12.22 -18.56
C VAL A 120 19.13 11.85 -19.41
N GLU A 121 19.04 10.59 -19.81
CA GLU A 121 17.92 10.05 -20.57
C GLU A 121 16.65 9.99 -19.71
N ARG A 122 16.74 9.40 -18.51
CA ARG A 122 15.64 9.39 -17.53
C ARG A 122 15.13 10.77 -17.17
N ASP A 123 16.00 11.75 -17.01
CA ASP A 123 15.62 13.14 -16.76
C ASP A 123 14.84 13.74 -17.94
N ALA A 124 15.21 13.38 -19.17
CA ALA A 124 14.47 13.76 -20.37
C ALA A 124 13.08 13.10 -20.39
N VAL A 125 12.99 11.80 -20.07
CA VAL A 125 11.73 11.05 -19.97
C VAL A 125 10.80 11.67 -18.92
N HIS A 126 11.30 11.95 -17.71
CA HIS A 126 10.52 12.60 -16.66
C HIS A 126 9.93 13.95 -17.09
N LYS A 127 10.74 14.79 -17.76
CA LYS A 127 10.29 16.09 -18.28
C LYS A 127 9.25 15.92 -19.39
N ALA A 128 9.48 14.97 -20.29
CA ALA A 128 8.55 14.67 -21.38
C ALA A 128 7.21 14.14 -20.86
N LEU A 129 7.21 13.16 -19.94
CA LEU A 129 6.01 12.64 -19.28
C LEU A 129 5.23 13.74 -18.59
N MET A 130 5.89 14.56 -17.77
CA MET A 130 5.22 15.68 -17.10
C MET A 130 4.66 16.71 -18.08
N SER A 131 5.28 16.87 -19.24
CA SER A 131 4.78 17.77 -20.30
C SER A 131 3.54 17.20 -21.00
N VAL A 132 3.47 15.89 -21.27
CA VAL A 132 2.30 15.24 -21.88
C VAL A 132 1.17 15.13 -20.87
N LEU A 133 1.48 14.76 -19.63
CA LEU A 133 0.52 14.65 -18.53
C LEU A 133 -0.24 15.97 -18.32
N ARG A 134 0.44 17.12 -18.41
CA ARG A 134 -0.21 18.44 -18.31
C ARG A 134 -1.08 18.81 -19.52
N GLN A 135 -0.94 18.14 -20.66
CA GLN A 135 -1.81 18.36 -21.82
C GLN A 135 -3.15 17.63 -21.66
N ASP A 136 -3.12 16.41 -21.12
CA ASP A 136 -4.32 15.65 -20.76
C ASP A 136 -4.02 14.71 -19.58
N VAL A 137 -4.41 15.14 -18.38
CA VAL A 137 -4.11 14.41 -17.14
C VAL A 137 -4.86 13.08 -17.11
N LYS A 138 -6.12 13.07 -17.56
CA LYS A 138 -7.00 11.89 -17.47
C LYS A 138 -6.51 10.78 -18.39
N GLU A 139 -6.24 11.10 -19.65
CA GLU A 139 -5.76 10.11 -20.62
C GLU A 139 -4.35 9.64 -20.25
N SER A 140 -3.46 10.54 -19.82
CA SER A 140 -2.09 10.19 -19.46
C SER A 140 -2.02 9.30 -18.23
N LEU A 141 -2.78 9.59 -17.18
CA LEU A 141 -2.84 8.70 -16.01
C LEU A 141 -3.45 7.34 -16.37
N THR A 142 -4.48 7.32 -17.22
CA THR A 142 -5.07 6.06 -17.68
C THR A 142 -4.04 5.21 -18.41
N ALA A 143 -3.24 5.81 -19.29
CA ALA A 143 -2.17 5.13 -20.00
C ALA A 143 -1.06 4.64 -19.06
N LEU A 144 -0.56 5.49 -18.15
CA LEU A 144 0.48 5.10 -17.19
C LEU A 144 0.04 3.94 -16.30
N PHE A 145 -1.20 3.95 -15.80
CA PHE A 145 -1.69 2.89 -14.95
C PHE A 145 -1.85 1.54 -15.68
N LYS A 146 -1.93 1.50 -17.02
CA LYS A 146 -1.93 0.22 -17.76
C LYS A 146 -0.65 -0.59 -17.51
N HIS A 147 0.50 0.07 -17.36
CA HIS A 147 1.76 -0.60 -16.98
C HIS A 147 1.76 -1.16 -15.55
N ILE A 148 0.77 -0.80 -14.73
CA ILE A 148 0.65 -1.30 -13.37
C ILE A 148 -0.23 -2.55 -13.37
N TRP A 149 -1.43 -2.51 -13.96
CA TRP A 149 -2.41 -3.60 -13.84
C TRP A 149 -2.44 -4.58 -15.03
N ASN A 150 -1.82 -4.28 -16.17
CA ASN A 150 -1.77 -5.17 -17.34
C ASN A 150 -0.37 -5.81 -17.47
N VAL A 151 -0.08 -6.76 -16.59
CA VAL A 151 1.15 -7.57 -16.61
C VAL A 151 0.85 -8.84 -17.41
N GLU A 152 1.01 -8.78 -18.74
CA GLU A 152 0.80 -9.95 -19.59
C GLU A 152 2.05 -10.85 -19.62
N GLU A 153 3.26 -10.35 -19.30
CA GLU A 153 4.47 -11.17 -19.15
C GLU A 153 5.44 -10.70 -18.03
N PRO A 154 5.74 -11.53 -17.01
CA PRO A 154 6.34 -11.06 -15.74
C PRO A 154 7.79 -10.51 -15.77
N SER A 155 8.61 -10.74 -16.81
CA SER A 155 10.06 -10.53 -16.67
C SER A 155 10.60 -9.13 -17.00
N GLN A 156 9.95 -8.40 -17.92
CA GLN A 156 10.28 -6.99 -18.23
C GLN A 156 9.27 -6.02 -17.61
N ASP A 157 8.02 -6.46 -17.43
CA ASP A 157 6.93 -5.65 -16.90
C ASP A 157 7.15 -5.24 -15.43
N ASP A 158 7.77 -6.08 -14.60
CA ASP A 158 8.04 -5.75 -13.19
C ASP A 158 8.96 -4.53 -13.03
N THR A 159 9.97 -4.41 -13.90
CA THR A 159 10.90 -3.28 -13.87
C THR A 159 10.20 -1.99 -14.33
N ILE A 160 9.37 -2.09 -15.37
CA ILE A 160 8.59 -0.95 -15.87
C ILE A 160 7.58 -0.51 -14.81
N ARG A 161 6.84 -1.46 -14.22
CA ARG A 161 5.89 -1.23 -13.13
C ARG A 161 6.53 -0.48 -11.98
N ASP A 162 7.67 -0.95 -11.47
CA ASP A 162 8.40 -0.28 -10.38
C ASP A 162 8.74 1.18 -10.74
N LYS A 163 9.25 1.42 -11.95
CA LYS A 163 9.62 2.77 -12.38
C LYS A 163 8.41 3.68 -12.58
N VAL A 164 7.30 3.15 -13.10
CA VAL A 164 6.04 3.89 -13.23
C VAL A 164 5.46 4.24 -11.85
N LEU A 165 5.45 3.30 -10.91
CA LEU A 165 5.01 3.54 -9.53
C LEU A 165 5.89 4.60 -8.84
N CYS A 166 7.22 4.52 -9.00
CA CYS A 166 8.14 5.54 -8.50
C CYS A 166 7.86 6.91 -9.12
N PHE A 167 7.64 6.99 -10.43
CA PHE A 167 7.29 8.24 -11.11
C PHE A 167 5.98 8.83 -10.56
N ILE A 168 4.94 8.01 -10.41
CA ILE A 168 3.64 8.44 -9.88
C ILE A 168 3.82 8.96 -8.44
N ARG A 169 4.51 8.19 -7.58
CA ARG A 169 4.79 8.56 -6.19
C ARG A 169 5.55 9.88 -6.08
N ASP A 170 6.59 10.07 -6.89
CA ASP A 170 7.55 11.16 -6.70
C ASP A 170 7.20 12.41 -7.50
N LYS A 171 6.43 12.29 -8.59
CA LYS A 171 6.10 13.40 -9.50
C LYS A 171 4.62 13.73 -9.55
N VAL A 172 3.74 12.73 -9.52
CA VAL A 172 2.29 12.96 -9.66
C VAL A 172 1.67 13.26 -8.30
N PHE A 173 1.89 12.41 -7.30
CA PHE A 173 1.25 12.55 -5.99
C PHE A 173 1.53 13.88 -5.28
N PRO A 174 2.77 14.44 -5.30
CA PRO A 174 3.05 15.73 -4.69
C PRO A 174 2.33 16.89 -5.40
N LEU A 175 2.04 16.74 -6.69
CA LEU A 175 1.40 17.76 -7.53
C LEU A 175 -0.12 17.56 -7.67
N LYS A 176 -0.75 16.69 -6.88
CA LYS A 176 -2.18 16.36 -7.00
C LYS A 176 -3.11 17.59 -7.06
N ALA A 177 -2.84 18.65 -6.31
CA ALA A 177 -3.67 19.86 -6.27
C ALA A 177 -3.58 20.72 -7.55
N GLU A 178 -2.46 20.59 -8.28
CA GLU A 178 -2.27 21.20 -9.61
C GLU A 178 -2.90 20.32 -10.69
N LEU A 179 -2.60 19.01 -10.66
CA LEU A 179 -2.89 18.08 -11.75
C LEU A 179 -4.33 17.56 -11.74
N LEU A 180 -4.89 17.21 -10.58
CA LEU A 180 -6.21 16.60 -10.48
C LEU A 180 -7.29 17.69 -10.52
N ARG A 181 -7.58 18.20 -11.72
CA ARG A 181 -8.62 19.21 -11.96
C ARG A 181 -9.49 18.85 -13.16
N PRO A 182 -10.84 18.96 -13.08
CA PRO A 182 -11.65 19.32 -11.90
C PRO A 182 -11.49 18.33 -10.74
N GLN A 183 -11.42 18.83 -9.50
CA GLN A 183 -10.92 18.07 -8.36
C GLN A 183 -11.67 16.77 -8.11
N GLU A 184 -12.99 16.83 -7.90
CA GLU A 184 -13.76 15.64 -7.56
C GLU A 184 -13.74 14.58 -8.66
N GLU A 185 -13.92 14.98 -9.93
CA GLU A 185 -13.89 14.05 -11.06
C GLU A 185 -12.54 13.33 -11.17
N MET A 186 -11.45 14.10 -11.08
CA MET A 186 -10.10 13.55 -11.25
C MET A 186 -9.66 12.72 -10.04
N GLU A 187 -10.08 13.10 -8.83
CA GLU A 187 -9.88 12.28 -7.63
C GLU A 187 -10.68 10.96 -7.70
N ARG A 188 -11.87 10.93 -8.31
CA ARG A 188 -12.56 9.65 -8.60
C ARG A 188 -11.84 8.83 -9.64
N HIS A 189 -11.42 9.45 -10.73
CA HIS A 189 -10.70 8.75 -11.80
C HIS A 189 -9.45 8.04 -11.28
N ILE A 190 -8.60 8.74 -10.52
CA ILE A 190 -7.39 8.12 -9.95
C ILE A 190 -7.73 7.06 -8.89
N THR A 191 -8.82 7.22 -8.13
CA THR A 191 -9.29 6.20 -7.20
C THR A 191 -9.67 4.92 -7.94
N ASP A 192 -10.36 5.02 -9.07
CA ASP A 192 -10.74 3.85 -9.88
C ASP A 192 -9.53 3.19 -10.53
N LEU A 193 -8.54 3.96 -10.97
CA LEU A 193 -7.27 3.43 -11.47
C LEU A 193 -6.49 2.68 -10.38
N ILE A 194 -6.44 3.24 -9.17
CA ILE A 194 -5.81 2.58 -8.02
C ILE A 194 -6.52 1.27 -7.71
N LYS A 195 -7.85 1.26 -7.61
CA LYS A 195 -8.63 0.03 -7.36
C LYS A 195 -8.35 -1.08 -8.37
N LYS A 196 -8.26 -0.73 -9.67
CA LYS A 196 -7.90 -1.69 -10.73
C LYS A 196 -6.50 -2.27 -10.55
N SER A 197 -5.62 -1.52 -9.90
CA SER A 197 -4.23 -1.90 -9.68
C SER A 197 -3.99 -2.73 -8.43
N LEU A 198 -5.02 -3.01 -7.62
CA LEU A 198 -4.89 -3.72 -6.34
C LEU A 198 -4.83 -5.24 -6.45
N GLY A 199 -5.02 -5.81 -7.64
CA GLY A 199 -5.11 -7.27 -7.82
C GLY A 199 -3.84 -8.02 -7.42
N ASP A 200 -2.68 -7.49 -7.81
CA ASP A 200 -1.36 -8.01 -7.42
C ASP A 200 -0.49 -6.84 -6.95
N VAL A 201 -0.49 -6.60 -5.64
CA VAL A 201 0.27 -5.51 -5.00
C VAL A 201 1.04 -6.03 -3.81
N THR A 202 2.28 -5.56 -3.68
CA THR A 202 3.05 -5.74 -2.45
C THR A 202 2.48 -4.89 -1.31
N GLY A 203 2.82 -5.22 -0.06
CA GLY A 203 2.42 -4.42 1.09
C GLY A 203 2.91 -2.96 1.04
N ALA A 204 4.07 -2.72 0.42
CA ALA A 204 4.62 -1.37 0.25
C ALA A 204 3.84 -0.56 -0.79
N GLU A 205 3.49 -1.17 -1.91
CA GLU A 205 2.65 -0.56 -2.95
C GLU A 205 1.26 -0.25 -2.42
N PHE A 206 0.64 -1.20 -1.69
CA PHE A 206 -0.66 -0.99 -1.08
C PHE A 206 -0.65 0.18 -0.08
N ARG A 207 0.36 0.25 0.80
CA ARG A 207 0.52 1.38 1.73
C ARG A 207 0.67 2.70 0.99
N MET A 208 1.50 2.74 -0.05
CA MET A 208 1.68 3.93 -0.89
C MET A 208 0.36 4.40 -1.51
N PHE A 209 -0.43 3.49 -2.08
CA PHE A 209 -1.74 3.83 -2.63
C PHE A 209 -2.70 4.34 -1.56
N MET A 210 -2.76 3.68 -0.42
CA MET A 210 -3.65 4.06 0.67
C MET A 210 -3.28 5.41 1.27
N ASP A 211 -2.00 5.72 1.41
CA ASP A 211 -1.56 7.05 1.87
C ASP A 211 -1.88 8.14 0.86
N PHE A 212 -1.79 7.85 -0.44
CA PHE A 212 -2.22 8.78 -1.46
C PHE A 212 -3.74 9.01 -1.44
N LEU A 213 -4.54 7.94 -1.37
CA LEU A 213 -6.01 8.02 -1.28
C LEU A 213 -6.45 8.86 -0.07
N LYS A 214 -5.83 8.64 1.10
CA LYS A 214 -6.08 9.45 2.32
C LYS A 214 -5.81 10.95 2.10
N SER A 215 -4.90 11.29 1.18
CA SER A 215 -4.54 12.68 0.87
C SER A 215 -5.53 13.38 -0.06
N LEU A 216 -6.47 12.66 -0.68
CA LEU A 216 -7.48 13.22 -1.59
C LEU A 216 -8.62 13.87 -0.81
N SER A 217 -9.16 14.98 -1.32
CA SER A 217 -10.23 15.72 -0.66
C SER A 217 -11.50 14.89 -0.48
N ILE A 218 -11.79 14.01 -1.43
CA ILE A 218 -12.92 13.08 -1.42
C ILE A 218 -12.90 12.08 -0.26
N PHE A 219 -11.74 11.91 0.39
CA PHE A 219 -11.49 11.02 1.53
C PHE A 219 -10.98 11.76 2.77
N GLY A 220 -10.82 13.10 2.67
CA GLY A 220 -10.35 13.97 3.75
C GLY A 220 -11.32 13.98 4.94
N GLU A 221 -10.98 14.71 6.01
CA GLU A 221 -11.68 14.65 7.30
C GLU A 221 -13.21 14.82 7.21
N LYS A 222 -13.68 15.71 6.33
CA LYS A 222 -15.10 16.03 6.11
C LYS A 222 -15.79 15.13 5.08
N ALA A 223 -15.13 14.07 4.61
CA ALA A 223 -15.70 13.15 3.64
C ALA A 223 -16.98 12.48 4.20
N PRO A 224 -18.01 12.27 3.37
CA PRO A 224 -19.23 11.66 3.82
C PRO A 224 -19.02 10.16 4.15
N PRO A 225 -19.85 9.56 5.00
CA PRO A 225 -19.67 8.18 5.48
C PRO A 225 -19.52 7.14 4.37
N GLU A 226 -20.16 7.35 3.22
CA GLU A 226 -20.08 6.47 2.06
C GLU A 226 -18.65 6.37 1.51
N ARG A 227 -17.87 7.45 1.57
CA ARG A 227 -16.47 7.48 1.12
C ARG A 227 -15.53 6.83 2.11
N LEU A 228 -15.82 6.93 3.40
CA LEU A 228 -15.14 6.15 4.43
C LEU A 228 -15.40 4.65 4.26
N LYS A 229 -16.65 4.28 3.97
CA LYS A 229 -17.03 2.90 3.68
C LYS A 229 -16.34 2.38 2.42
N GLU A 230 -16.19 3.21 1.40
CA GLU A 230 -15.44 2.88 0.19
C GLU A 230 -13.95 2.58 0.49
N LEU A 231 -13.28 3.42 1.29
CA LEU A 231 -11.90 3.16 1.71
C LEU A 231 -11.75 1.90 2.55
N ILE A 232 -12.65 1.68 3.50
CA ILE A 232 -12.65 0.44 4.28
C ILE A 232 -12.88 -0.75 3.36
N GLY A 233 -13.79 -0.66 2.39
CA GLY A 233 -14.03 -1.73 1.41
C GLY A 233 -12.77 -2.11 0.62
N ILE A 234 -11.90 -1.14 0.31
CA ILE A 234 -10.60 -1.41 -0.31
C ILE A 234 -9.69 -2.21 0.63
N ILE A 235 -9.59 -1.81 1.90
CA ILE A 235 -8.74 -2.49 2.90
C ILE A 235 -9.28 -3.88 3.23
N GLU A 236 -10.60 -4.03 3.34
CA GLU A 236 -11.27 -5.33 3.52
C GLU A 236 -11.02 -6.27 2.34
N GLY A 237 -11.07 -5.74 1.11
CA GLY A 237 -10.76 -6.52 -0.10
C GLY A 237 -9.30 -7.00 -0.13
N GLN A 238 -8.36 -6.13 0.25
CA GLN A 238 -6.95 -6.50 0.33
C GLN A 238 -6.66 -7.53 1.44
N ALA A 239 -7.38 -7.44 2.56
CA ALA A 239 -7.24 -8.36 3.68
C ALA A 239 -7.84 -9.76 3.42
N ASP A 240 -8.60 -9.92 2.33
CA ASP A 240 -9.26 -11.17 1.94
C ASP A 240 -10.05 -11.84 3.08
N LEU A 241 -10.94 -11.06 3.71
CA LEU A 241 -11.72 -11.51 4.88
C LEU A 241 -12.75 -12.61 4.57
N ASP A 242 -12.87 -13.04 3.32
CA ASP A 242 -13.69 -14.17 2.90
C ASP A 242 -12.84 -15.46 2.74
N ALA A 243 -11.51 -15.37 2.77
CA ALA A 243 -10.61 -16.51 2.69
C ALA A 243 -10.63 -17.37 3.97
N GLN A 244 -10.42 -18.67 3.77
CA GLN A 244 -10.21 -19.60 4.87
C GLN A 244 -8.91 -19.24 5.59
N PHE A 245 -8.97 -19.12 6.92
CA PHE A 245 -7.79 -18.88 7.73
C PHE A 245 -6.93 -20.13 7.85
N ASP A 246 -5.63 -19.97 7.57
CA ASP A 246 -4.61 -20.98 7.78
C ASP A 246 -3.51 -20.42 8.69
N VAL A 247 -3.19 -21.15 9.75
CA VAL A 247 -2.11 -20.80 10.69
C VAL A 247 -0.71 -20.96 10.05
N TYR A 248 -0.60 -21.74 8.97
CA TYR A 248 0.65 -21.92 8.22
C TYR A 248 0.90 -20.80 7.20
N ASP A 249 -0.12 -20.01 6.86
CA ASP A 249 -0.03 -18.92 5.89
C ASP A 249 0.46 -17.62 6.57
N ALA A 250 1.78 -17.54 6.71
CA ALA A 250 2.47 -16.38 7.25
C ALA A 250 2.12 -15.07 6.52
N ASP A 251 2.04 -15.12 5.19
CA ASP A 251 1.81 -13.93 4.36
C ASP A 251 0.39 -13.41 4.52
N HIS A 252 -0.60 -14.31 4.61
CA HIS A 252 -1.97 -13.93 4.90
C HIS A 252 -2.11 -13.34 6.31
N ILE A 253 -1.47 -13.91 7.33
CA ILE A 253 -1.52 -13.36 8.69
C ILE A 253 -0.91 -11.95 8.73
N ASP A 254 0.28 -11.75 8.14
CA ASP A 254 0.96 -10.45 8.13
C ASP A 254 0.17 -9.40 7.32
N ARG A 255 -0.48 -9.83 6.23
CA ARG A 255 -1.40 -9.00 5.44
C ARG A 255 -2.64 -8.61 6.23
N LEU A 256 -3.27 -9.55 6.94
CA LEU A 256 -4.43 -9.30 7.80
C LEU A 256 -4.09 -8.28 8.90
N ILE A 257 -2.97 -8.48 9.61
CA ILE A 257 -2.49 -7.58 10.65
C ILE A 257 -2.23 -6.18 10.06
N SER A 258 -1.52 -6.10 8.94
CA SER A 258 -1.23 -4.83 8.26
C SER A 258 -2.51 -4.09 7.85
N CYS A 259 -3.49 -4.80 7.31
CA CYS A 259 -4.78 -4.23 6.91
C CYS A 259 -5.61 -3.78 8.12
N LEU A 260 -5.63 -4.57 9.20
CA LEU A 260 -6.28 -4.19 10.46
C LEU A 260 -5.73 -2.87 10.98
N PHE A 261 -4.40 -2.75 11.14
CA PHE A 261 -3.78 -1.51 11.62
C PHE A 261 -4.01 -0.33 10.68
N MET A 262 -4.06 -0.57 9.37
CA MET A 262 -4.39 0.45 8.39
C MET A 262 -5.86 0.91 8.48
N ALA A 263 -6.77 0.03 8.89
CA ALA A 263 -8.20 0.30 9.00
C ALA A 263 -8.58 1.10 10.27
N ILE A 264 -7.83 0.93 11.37
CA ILE A 264 -8.12 1.56 12.69
C ILE A 264 -8.43 3.06 12.59
N PRO A 265 -7.62 3.91 11.92
CA PRO A 265 -7.90 5.35 11.84
C PRO A 265 -9.26 5.69 11.22
N PHE A 266 -9.81 4.81 10.38
CA PHE A 266 -11.12 5.01 9.76
C PHE A 266 -12.27 4.57 10.65
N PHE A 267 -12.06 3.59 11.55
CA PHE A 267 -13.04 3.23 12.58
C PHE A 267 -13.25 4.39 13.56
N VAL A 268 -12.17 5.09 13.93
CA VAL A 268 -12.25 6.32 14.74
C VAL A 268 -13.14 7.38 14.08
N ARG A 269 -13.15 7.42 12.75
CA ARG A 269 -13.96 8.34 11.93
C ARG A 269 -15.39 7.83 11.66
N GLY A 270 -15.79 6.72 12.28
CA GLY A 270 -17.14 6.15 12.19
C GLY A 270 -17.34 5.12 11.07
N ALA A 271 -16.28 4.65 10.42
CA ALA A 271 -16.39 3.55 9.46
C ALA A 271 -16.67 2.20 10.19
N PRO A 272 -17.41 1.27 9.57
CA PRO A 272 -17.74 0.00 10.21
C PRO A 272 -16.51 -0.92 10.29
N GLY A 273 -16.28 -1.51 11.48
CA GLY A 273 -15.23 -2.53 11.70
C GLY A 273 -15.74 -3.97 11.76
N SER A 274 -17.03 -4.20 11.48
CA SER A 274 -17.70 -5.47 11.76
C SER A 274 -17.12 -6.66 11.00
N LYS A 275 -16.66 -6.51 9.75
CA LYS A 275 -16.08 -7.63 8.99
C LYS A 275 -14.76 -8.12 9.61
N PHE A 276 -13.84 -7.20 9.87
CA PHE A 276 -12.58 -7.50 10.56
C PHE A 276 -12.82 -8.18 11.90
N LEU A 277 -13.74 -7.62 12.71
CA LEU A 277 -14.06 -8.18 14.00
C LEU A 277 -14.67 -9.60 13.89
N ASN A 278 -15.57 -9.81 12.92
CA ASN A 278 -16.17 -11.10 12.66
C ASN A 278 -15.12 -12.13 12.23
N TYR A 279 -14.15 -11.72 11.41
CA TYR A 279 -13.04 -12.57 11.00
C TYR A 279 -12.18 -12.99 12.21
N LEU A 280 -11.77 -12.02 13.03
CA LEU A 280 -11.03 -12.28 14.28
C LEU A 280 -11.79 -13.27 15.19
N ASN A 281 -13.09 -13.05 15.36
CA ASN A 281 -13.92 -13.88 16.25
C ASN A 281 -14.13 -15.31 15.74
N LYS A 282 -14.36 -15.48 14.43
CA LYS A 282 -14.68 -16.78 13.83
C LYS A 282 -13.45 -17.62 13.51
N HIS A 283 -12.36 -16.98 13.12
CA HIS A 283 -11.23 -17.69 12.53
C HIS A 283 -9.96 -17.61 13.38
N ILE A 284 -9.71 -16.48 14.05
CA ILE A 284 -8.47 -16.28 14.81
C ILE A 284 -8.60 -16.74 16.26
N ILE A 285 -9.55 -16.20 17.03
CA ILE A 285 -9.69 -16.50 18.47
C ILE A 285 -9.82 -18.02 18.74
N PRO A 286 -10.59 -18.81 17.96
CA PRO A 286 -10.75 -20.25 18.21
C PRO A 286 -9.48 -21.09 18.04
N VAL A 287 -8.47 -20.58 17.34
CA VAL A 287 -7.18 -21.26 17.09
C VAL A 287 -6.00 -20.55 17.74
N PHE A 288 -6.24 -19.45 18.47
CA PHE A 288 -5.23 -18.54 19.01
C PHE A 288 -4.08 -19.24 19.76
N ASP A 289 -4.40 -20.30 20.51
CA ASP A 289 -3.42 -21.11 21.25
C ASP A 289 -3.50 -22.61 20.92
N LYS A 290 -4.03 -22.96 19.74
CA LYS A 290 -4.07 -24.35 19.33
C LYS A 290 -2.76 -24.70 18.65
N VAL A 291 -2.10 -25.72 19.18
CA VAL A 291 -1.07 -26.48 18.45
C VAL A 291 -1.77 -27.22 17.31
N THR A 292 -1.59 -26.78 16.06
CA THR A 292 -2.07 -27.55 14.92
C THR A 292 -1.09 -28.67 14.62
N LYS A 293 -1.58 -29.91 14.59
CA LYS A 293 -0.79 -31.04 14.10
C LYS A 293 -0.80 -30.98 12.57
N GLY A 294 0.36 -30.83 11.95
CA GLY A 294 0.49 -30.98 10.50
C GLY A 294 0.12 -32.40 10.11
N VAL A 295 -0.94 -32.56 9.31
CA VAL A 295 -1.25 -33.84 8.67
C VAL A 295 -0.40 -33.90 7.41
N TYR A 296 0.75 -34.56 7.47
CA TYR A 296 1.42 -35.01 6.26
C TYR A 296 0.63 -36.19 5.71
N ASP A 297 -0.33 -35.92 4.83
CA ASP A 297 -0.92 -36.92 3.95
C ASP A 297 -0.25 -36.76 2.58
N ASP A 298 0.83 -37.49 2.34
CA ASP A 298 0.83 -38.62 1.38
C ASP A 298 2.27 -39.04 0.99
N PHE A 299 2.48 -40.35 1.04
CA PHE A 299 3.49 -41.18 0.37
C PHE A 299 5.02 -41.01 0.58
N LEU A 300 5.56 -41.95 1.38
CA LEU A 300 6.92 -42.53 1.33
C LEU A 300 8.15 -41.66 1.65
N VAL A 301 8.48 -41.52 2.95
CA VAL A 301 9.81 -41.94 3.44
C VAL A 301 9.67 -42.60 4.82
N PHE A 302 10.03 -43.87 4.85
CA PHE A 302 10.08 -44.77 6.00
C PHE A 302 11.12 -44.36 7.05
N SER A 303 10.72 -44.47 8.33
CA SER A 303 11.46 -45.10 9.43
C SER A 303 12.77 -44.49 9.99
N ALA A 304 12.86 -43.20 10.33
CA ALA A 304 13.98 -42.74 11.17
C ALA A 304 13.75 -41.56 12.14
N TYR A 305 12.58 -40.92 12.17
CA TYR A 305 12.33 -39.79 13.08
C TYR A 305 10.89 -39.83 13.60
N GLU A 306 10.63 -40.62 14.65
CA GLU A 306 9.32 -40.66 15.33
C GLU A 306 9.10 -39.48 16.31
N ASP A 307 10.11 -38.64 16.56
CA ASP A 307 10.07 -37.65 17.66
C ASP A 307 9.99 -36.17 17.24
N LEU A 308 9.79 -35.84 15.96
CA LEU A 308 9.65 -34.45 15.52
C LEU A 308 8.23 -34.11 15.03
N GLN A 309 7.23 -34.36 15.87
CA GLN A 309 5.95 -33.64 15.74
C GLN A 309 6.18 -32.18 16.16
N VAL A 310 6.63 -31.34 15.23
CA VAL A 310 6.61 -29.88 15.43
C VAL A 310 5.15 -29.46 15.33
N GLY A 311 4.47 -29.46 16.46
CA GLY A 311 3.21 -28.75 16.59
C GLY A 311 3.47 -27.27 16.33
N MET A 312 2.90 -26.73 15.26
CA MET A 312 3.05 -25.32 14.93
C MET A 312 1.88 -24.55 15.53
N GLU A 313 2.20 -23.44 16.20
CA GLU A 313 1.23 -22.48 16.72
C GLU A 313 1.38 -21.17 15.98
N LEU A 314 0.37 -20.29 16.10
CA LEU A 314 0.50 -18.91 15.70
C LEU A 314 1.75 -18.29 16.36
N PRO A 315 2.68 -17.66 15.61
CA PRO A 315 3.86 -17.06 16.22
C PRO A 315 3.49 -16.00 17.28
N GLU A 316 4.28 -15.92 18.35
CA GLU A 316 3.91 -15.13 19.53
C GLU A 316 3.86 -13.61 19.24
N GLU A 317 4.70 -13.12 18.34
CA GLU A 317 4.64 -11.73 17.86
C GLU A 317 3.31 -11.42 17.16
N ARG A 318 2.83 -12.34 16.31
CA ARG A 318 1.56 -12.21 15.59
C ARG A 318 0.36 -12.31 16.53
N LYS A 319 0.41 -13.19 17.55
CA LYS A 319 -0.61 -13.27 18.60
C LYS A 319 -0.78 -11.93 19.30
N LEU A 320 0.34 -11.31 19.70
CA LEU A 320 0.30 -9.99 20.34
C LEU A 320 -0.32 -8.93 19.44
N ASP A 321 0.09 -8.86 18.18
CA ASP A 321 -0.41 -7.84 17.25
C ASP A 321 -1.90 -8.02 16.92
N LEU A 322 -2.39 -9.26 16.85
CA LEU A 322 -3.82 -9.55 16.70
C LEU A 322 -4.61 -9.14 17.95
N LEU A 323 -4.07 -9.32 19.16
CA LEU A 323 -4.70 -8.85 20.39
C LEU A 323 -4.72 -7.32 20.48
N LYS A 324 -3.63 -6.64 20.08
CA LYS A 324 -3.61 -5.17 19.97
C LYS A 324 -4.67 -4.69 18.98
N ALA A 325 -4.75 -5.31 17.80
CA ALA A 325 -5.77 -4.96 16.81
C ALA A 325 -7.19 -5.16 17.35
N LEU A 326 -7.45 -6.25 18.08
CA LEU A 326 -8.72 -6.49 18.77
C LEU A 326 -9.03 -5.41 19.83
N ALA A 327 -8.02 -5.02 20.61
CA ALA A 327 -8.15 -3.95 21.60
C ALA A 327 -8.50 -2.63 20.94
N GLU A 328 -7.79 -2.24 19.87
CA GLU A 328 -7.99 -0.99 19.14
C GLU A 328 -9.33 -0.91 18.40
N ILE A 329 -9.86 -2.03 17.87
CA ILE A 329 -11.17 -2.03 17.22
C ILE A 329 -12.33 -2.03 18.23
N SER A 330 -12.12 -2.55 19.44
CA SER A 330 -13.16 -2.75 20.46
C SER A 330 -13.97 -1.50 20.85
N PRO A 331 -13.43 -0.26 20.90
CA PRO A 331 -14.20 0.93 21.21
C PRO A 331 -15.21 1.28 20.12
N TYR A 332 -14.93 0.90 18.86
CA TYR A 332 -15.69 1.31 17.66
C TYR A 332 -16.72 0.26 17.19
N THR A 333 -16.91 -0.81 17.96
CA THR A 333 -17.87 -1.87 17.63
C THR A 333 -19.32 -1.47 17.89
N THR A 334 -20.26 -2.13 17.23
CA THR A 334 -21.69 -2.00 17.53
C THR A 334 -22.10 -2.86 18.74
N PRO A 335 -23.27 -2.61 19.37
CA PRO A 335 -23.82 -3.51 20.39
C PRO A 335 -24.10 -4.93 19.89
N GLN A 336 -24.40 -5.09 18.60
CA GLN A 336 -24.60 -6.42 18.00
C GLN A 336 -23.27 -7.17 17.88
N ASP A 337 -22.27 -6.53 17.31
CA ASP A 337 -20.91 -7.07 17.18
C ASP A 337 -20.33 -7.44 18.54
N SER A 338 -20.50 -6.56 19.53
CA SER A 338 -20.04 -6.79 20.91
C SER A 338 -20.64 -8.05 21.52
N ARG A 339 -21.94 -8.29 21.32
CA ARG A 339 -22.61 -9.51 21.81
C ARG A 339 -22.04 -10.79 21.19
N GLN A 340 -21.60 -10.73 19.94
CA GLN A 340 -21.07 -11.90 19.23
C GLN A 340 -19.63 -12.25 19.63
N VAL A 341 -18.81 -11.24 19.94
CA VAL A 341 -17.38 -11.41 20.23
C VAL A 341 -17.09 -11.63 21.72
N LEU A 342 -17.93 -11.09 22.60
CA LEU A 342 -17.77 -11.20 24.06
C LEU A 342 -17.51 -12.62 24.58
N PRO A 343 -18.24 -13.67 24.16
CA PRO A 343 -17.99 -15.03 24.66
C PRO A 343 -16.56 -15.50 24.41
N SER A 344 -16.04 -15.29 23.20
CA SER A 344 -14.69 -15.68 22.78
C SER A 344 -13.63 -14.89 23.54
N VAL A 345 -13.83 -13.58 23.72
CA VAL A 345 -12.92 -12.71 24.50
C VAL A 345 -12.89 -13.13 25.97
N VAL A 346 -14.04 -13.40 26.58
CA VAL A 346 -14.11 -13.84 27.98
C VAL A 346 -13.44 -15.20 28.16
N GLN A 347 -13.61 -16.12 27.21
CA GLN A 347 -12.95 -17.43 27.25
C GLN A 347 -11.42 -17.27 27.22
N LEU A 348 -10.90 -16.44 26.31
CA LEU A 348 -9.47 -16.19 26.20
C LEU A 348 -8.93 -15.45 27.43
N LEU A 349 -9.67 -14.46 27.93
CA LEU A 349 -9.35 -13.74 29.15
C LEU A 349 -9.28 -14.68 30.36
N LYS A 350 -10.21 -15.63 30.51
CA LYS A 350 -10.16 -16.64 31.59
C LYS A 350 -8.95 -17.57 31.46
N LYS A 351 -8.42 -17.80 30.26
CA LYS A 351 -7.18 -18.56 30.09
C LYS A 351 -5.98 -17.78 30.62
N TYR A 352 -5.88 -16.51 30.27
CA TYR A 352 -4.74 -15.65 30.65
C TYR A 352 -4.85 -15.01 32.04
N MET A 353 -6.03 -15.08 32.68
CA MET A 353 -6.24 -14.70 34.09
C MET A 353 -6.51 -15.95 34.95
N PRO A 354 -5.49 -16.69 35.41
CA PRO A 354 -5.69 -17.92 36.18
C PRO A 354 -6.24 -17.64 37.59
N ARG A 355 -7.06 -18.57 38.12
CA ARG A 355 -7.64 -18.47 39.49
C ARG A 355 -6.58 -18.46 40.60
N ARG A 356 -5.43 -19.08 40.36
CA ARG A 356 -4.31 -19.20 41.31
C ARG A 356 -3.01 -19.06 40.54
N LYS A 357 -1.93 -18.67 41.23
CA LYS A 357 -0.59 -18.64 40.65
C LYS A 357 -0.22 -20.06 40.20
N THR A 358 -0.07 -20.26 38.89
CA THR A 358 0.26 -21.56 38.28
C THR A 358 1.77 -21.81 38.20
N GLY A 359 2.61 -20.86 38.64
CA GLY A 359 4.07 -20.92 38.50
C GLY A 359 4.56 -20.44 37.13
N GLU A 360 3.67 -20.36 36.14
CA GLU A 360 3.92 -19.74 34.84
C GLU A 360 3.92 -18.21 34.96
N GLU A 361 4.78 -17.56 34.17
CA GLU A 361 4.79 -16.10 34.07
C GLU A 361 3.50 -15.60 33.41
N THR A 362 2.87 -14.61 34.03
CA THR A 362 1.66 -13.99 33.50
C THR A 362 2.02 -13.04 32.37
N ASN A 363 1.46 -13.27 31.18
CA ASN A 363 1.60 -12.35 30.06
C ASN A 363 0.68 -11.12 30.28
N PHE A 364 1.21 -10.12 30.98
CA PHE A 364 0.47 -8.89 31.30
C PHE A 364 0.01 -8.13 30.05
N THR A 365 0.76 -8.20 28.95
CA THR A 365 0.41 -7.53 27.69
C THR A 365 -0.83 -8.15 27.05
N TYR A 366 -0.98 -9.47 27.10
CA TYR A 366 -2.20 -10.14 26.62
C TYR A 366 -3.39 -9.81 27.51
N VAL A 367 -3.19 -9.83 28.83
CA VAL A 367 -4.22 -9.49 29.81
C VAL A 367 -4.68 -8.04 29.61
N GLU A 368 -3.77 -7.10 29.36
CA GLU A 368 -4.09 -5.70 29.05
C GLU A 368 -4.99 -5.60 27.81
N CYS A 369 -4.56 -6.17 26.68
CA CYS A 369 -5.34 -6.12 25.43
C CYS A 369 -6.73 -6.76 25.59
N LEU A 370 -6.81 -7.90 26.26
CA LEU A 370 -8.07 -8.63 26.48
C LEU A 370 -8.98 -7.94 27.49
N LEU A 371 -8.45 -7.38 28.58
CA LEU A 371 -9.24 -6.60 29.54
C LEU A 371 -9.77 -5.31 28.93
N PHE A 372 -8.94 -4.61 28.14
CA PHE A 372 -9.35 -3.42 27.41
C PHE A 372 -10.48 -3.74 26.43
N SER A 373 -10.29 -4.79 25.63
CA SER A 373 -11.31 -5.31 24.71
C SER A 373 -12.60 -5.65 25.46
N PHE A 374 -12.50 -6.45 26.52
CA PHE A 374 -13.63 -6.86 27.34
C PHE A 374 -14.38 -5.65 27.90
N HIS A 375 -13.68 -4.66 28.44
CA HIS A 375 -14.27 -3.44 29.01
C HIS A 375 -15.15 -2.72 27.98
N HIS A 376 -14.61 -2.45 26.80
CA HIS A 376 -15.33 -1.72 25.75
C HIS A 376 -16.49 -2.52 25.12
N LEU A 377 -16.36 -3.84 25.01
CA LEU A 377 -17.43 -4.70 24.48
C LEU A 377 -18.54 -4.91 25.52
N ALA A 378 -18.18 -5.14 26.78
CA ALA A 378 -19.14 -5.34 27.87
C ALA A 378 -19.99 -4.10 28.12
N HIS A 379 -19.39 -2.90 28.04
CA HIS A 379 -20.11 -1.64 28.16
C HIS A 379 -21.25 -1.50 27.13
N LYS A 380 -21.04 -1.98 25.90
CA LYS A 380 -22.04 -1.93 24.82
C LYS A 380 -23.05 -3.08 24.86
N ALA A 381 -22.71 -4.17 25.52
CA ALA A 381 -23.52 -5.40 25.59
C ALA A 381 -23.64 -5.92 27.04
N PRO A 382 -24.18 -5.11 27.97
CA PRO A 382 -24.15 -5.42 29.39
C PRO A 382 -24.92 -6.70 29.74
N ASN A 383 -26.03 -7.01 29.07
CA ASN A 383 -26.78 -8.24 29.33
C ASN A 383 -26.04 -9.52 28.89
N ALA A 384 -25.26 -9.45 27.80
CA ALA A 384 -24.44 -10.57 27.37
C ALA A 384 -23.28 -10.79 28.35
N SER A 385 -22.62 -9.71 28.76
CA SER A 385 -21.53 -9.77 29.73
C SER A 385 -22.01 -10.24 31.13
N ASN A 386 -23.20 -9.82 31.57
CA ASN A 386 -23.86 -10.34 32.78
C ASN A 386 -23.95 -11.88 32.77
N SER A 387 -24.38 -12.49 31.67
CA SER A 387 -24.50 -13.95 31.58
C SER A 387 -23.14 -14.69 31.56
N LEU A 388 -22.06 -14.00 31.19
CA LEU A 388 -20.72 -14.57 31.08
C LEU A 388 -19.91 -14.42 32.38
N CYS A 389 -20.16 -13.34 33.13
CA CYS A 389 -19.39 -12.92 34.31
C CYS A 389 -20.22 -12.89 35.60
N GLY A 390 -21.55 -13.03 35.53
CA GLY A 390 -22.45 -13.19 36.68
C GLY A 390 -22.71 -11.96 37.55
N TYR A 391 -22.26 -10.76 37.19
CA TYR A 391 -22.55 -9.53 37.94
C TYR A 391 -24.00 -9.10 37.71
N LYS A 392 -24.70 -8.63 38.74
CA LYS A 392 -26.13 -8.26 38.62
C LYS A 392 -26.34 -6.92 37.92
N ILE A 393 -27.36 -6.87 37.07
CA ILE A 393 -27.87 -5.65 36.43
C ILE A 393 -29.31 -5.48 36.89
N VAL A 394 -29.65 -4.29 37.40
CA VAL A 394 -31.01 -3.98 37.90
C VAL A 394 -31.50 -2.73 37.19
N THR A 395 -32.07 -2.92 35.99
CA THR A 395 -32.72 -1.85 35.21
C THR A 395 -34.25 -1.99 35.18
N GLY A 396 -34.77 -3.15 35.59
CA GLY A 396 -36.19 -3.49 35.54
C GLY A 396 -36.63 -4.05 34.19
N GLN A 397 -35.70 -4.36 33.28
CA GLN A 397 -35.99 -4.87 31.94
C GLN A 397 -36.00 -6.41 31.93
N PRO A 398 -36.83 -7.06 31.08
CA PRO A 398 -36.82 -8.53 30.95
C PRO A 398 -35.44 -9.12 30.62
N SER A 399 -34.59 -8.35 29.93
CA SER A 399 -33.22 -8.73 29.59
C SER A 399 -32.24 -8.78 30.76
N ASP A 400 -32.64 -8.30 31.95
CA ASP A 400 -31.82 -8.34 33.17
C ASP A 400 -31.66 -9.77 33.73
N ARG A 401 -32.51 -10.72 33.29
CA ARG A 401 -32.46 -12.15 33.69
C ARG A 401 -32.40 -12.34 35.21
N LEU A 402 -33.13 -11.52 35.98
CA LEU A 402 -33.10 -11.47 37.45
C LEU A 402 -33.48 -12.80 38.15
N GLY A 403 -34.11 -13.74 37.44
CA GLY A 403 -34.46 -15.07 37.94
C GLY A 403 -33.40 -16.16 37.70
N GLU A 404 -32.30 -15.84 37.01
CA GLU A 404 -31.23 -16.80 36.72
C GLU A 404 -30.07 -16.65 37.72
N ASP A 405 -29.50 -17.78 38.13
CA ASP A 405 -28.37 -17.80 39.06
C ASP A 405 -27.04 -17.91 38.30
N PHE A 406 -26.27 -16.82 38.31
CA PHE A 406 -24.91 -16.75 37.75
C PHE A 406 -23.83 -16.63 38.83
N SER A 407 -24.15 -16.95 40.09
CA SER A 407 -23.24 -16.73 41.23
C SER A 407 -21.91 -17.46 41.09
N GLU A 408 -21.88 -18.64 40.47
CA GLU A 408 -20.63 -19.36 40.20
C GLU A 408 -19.72 -18.63 39.20
N TYR A 409 -20.29 -18.06 38.14
CA TYR A 409 -19.53 -17.26 37.17
C TYR A 409 -19.00 -15.97 37.79
N TYR A 410 -19.79 -15.33 38.65
CA TYR A 410 -19.36 -14.16 39.41
C TYR A 410 -18.21 -14.46 40.34
N LYS A 411 -18.31 -15.56 41.09
CA LYS A 411 -17.24 -16.02 41.98
C LYS A 411 -15.97 -16.36 41.20
N ASP A 412 -16.08 -17.14 40.12
CA ASP A 412 -14.96 -17.49 39.24
C ASP A 412 -14.24 -16.26 38.69
N PHE A 413 -15.00 -15.31 38.15
CA PHE A 413 -14.43 -14.12 37.52
C PHE A 413 -13.78 -13.19 38.55
N THR A 414 -14.41 -13.01 39.71
CA THR A 414 -13.86 -12.20 40.81
C THR A 414 -12.57 -12.79 41.38
N GLU A 415 -12.51 -14.11 41.60
CA GLU A 415 -11.28 -14.78 42.06
C GLU A 415 -10.11 -14.58 41.08
N ARG A 416 -10.38 -14.64 39.77
CA ARG A 416 -9.36 -14.40 38.73
C ARG A 416 -8.89 -12.95 38.71
N LEU A 417 -9.80 -11.99 38.87
CA LEU A 417 -9.44 -10.57 38.95
C LEU A 417 -8.58 -10.27 40.17
N SER A 418 -8.93 -10.79 41.36
CA SER A 418 -8.10 -10.65 42.56
C SER A 418 -6.70 -11.25 42.37
N SER A 419 -6.61 -12.42 41.75
CA SER A 419 -5.33 -13.06 41.42
C SER A 419 -4.45 -12.18 40.52
N VAL A 420 -5.03 -11.61 39.45
CA VAL A 420 -4.32 -10.70 38.53
C VAL A 420 -3.93 -9.39 39.23
N GLU A 421 -4.77 -8.85 40.12
CA GLU A 421 -4.46 -7.63 40.88
C GLU A 421 -3.22 -7.86 41.77
N ASP A 422 -3.19 -8.98 42.51
CA ASP A 422 -2.06 -9.35 43.37
C ASP A 422 -0.76 -9.54 42.57
N LEU A 423 -0.85 -10.21 41.42
CA LEU A 423 0.27 -10.40 40.50
C LEU A 423 0.77 -9.06 39.96
N THR A 424 -0.12 -8.18 39.53
CA THR A 424 0.20 -6.84 39.02
C THR A 424 0.87 -6.00 40.09
N ARG A 425 0.35 -6.00 41.32
CA ARG A 425 0.94 -5.27 42.46
C ARG A 425 2.36 -5.75 42.77
N ALA A 426 2.59 -7.06 42.73
CA ALA A 426 3.92 -7.63 42.92
C ALA A 426 4.89 -7.24 41.80
N THR A 427 4.44 -7.30 40.54
CA THR A 427 5.24 -6.91 39.37
C THR A 427 5.57 -5.42 39.38
N ILE A 428 4.60 -4.53 39.65
CA ILE A 428 4.84 -3.08 39.76
C ILE A 428 5.91 -2.78 40.82
N LYS A 429 5.86 -3.46 41.97
CA LYS A 429 6.87 -3.31 43.02
C LYS A 429 8.26 -3.72 42.53
N LYS A 430 8.38 -4.86 41.84
CA LYS A 430 9.64 -5.33 41.24
C LYS A 430 10.18 -4.34 40.19
N LEU A 431 9.33 -3.89 39.27
CA LEU A 431 9.71 -2.93 38.22
C LEU A 431 10.16 -1.59 38.83
N THR A 432 9.45 -1.09 39.83
CA THR A 432 9.81 0.16 40.52
C THR A 432 11.16 0.04 41.22
N GLN A 433 11.41 -1.10 41.88
CA GLN A 433 12.70 -1.37 42.52
C GLN A 433 13.83 -1.48 41.48
N GLY A 434 13.63 -2.27 40.42
CA GLY A 434 14.61 -2.44 39.35
C GLY A 434 14.94 -1.12 38.66
N MET A 435 13.94 -0.26 38.39
CA MET A 435 14.16 1.07 37.83
C MET A 435 14.96 1.98 38.78
N ALA A 436 14.71 1.90 40.09
CA ALA A 436 15.49 2.66 41.08
C ALA A 436 16.96 2.17 41.14
N GLU A 437 17.18 0.85 41.06
CA GLU A 437 18.51 0.24 41.02
C GLU A 437 19.27 0.61 39.74
N HIS A 438 18.60 0.53 38.58
CA HIS A 438 19.13 0.97 37.29
C HIS A 438 19.54 2.46 37.34
N ASN A 439 18.65 3.34 37.82
CA ASN A 439 18.96 4.77 37.92
C ASN A 439 20.15 5.06 38.85
N LYS A 440 20.25 4.32 39.96
CA LYS A 440 21.39 4.42 40.87
C LYS A 440 22.68 3.94 40.21
N ALA A 441 22.64 2.85 39.45
CA ALA A 441 23.79 2.33 38.70
C ALA A 441 24.24 3.34 37.63
N MET A 442 23.29 3.88 36.84
CA MET A 442 23.55 4.88 35.82
C MET A 442 24.18 6.16 36.38
N ALA A 443 23.74 6.61 37.56
CA ALA A 443 24.32 7.75 38.25
C ALA A 443 25.73 7.48 38.83
N ALA A 444 26.04 6.23 39.15
CA ALA A 444 27.34 5.82 39.70
C ALA A 444 28.39 5.53 38.60
N ALA A 445 27.96 5.32 37.36
CA ALA A 445 28.84 5.04 36.22
C ALA A 445 29.70 6.27 35.86
N LYS A 446 31.02 6.08 35.80
CA LYS A 446 32.01 7.16 35.58
C LYS A 446 32.51 7.26 34.14
N SER A 447 32.15 6.33 33.27
CA SER A 447 32.48 6.32 31.86
C SER A 447 31.26 5.96 31.03
N ASP A 448 31.26 6.33 29.76
CA ASP A 448 30.17 6.01 28.84
C ASP A 448 30.13 4.49 28.58
N GLU A 449 31.27 3.82 28.50
CA GLU A 449 31.35 2.35 28.44
C GLU A 449 30.70 1.65 29.66
N ALA A 450 30.81 2.24 30.86
CA ALA A 450 30.15 1.71 32.06
C ALA A 450 28.63 1.95 32.03
N LYS A 451 28.16 3.03 31.42
CA LYS A 451 26.73 3.28 31.21
C LYS A 451 26.16 2.34 30.15
N ASP A 452 26.87 2.14 29.06
CA ASP A 452 26.47 1.22 27.97
C ASP A 452 26.34 -0.22 28.48
N ASN A 453 27.24 -0.64 29.38
CA ASN A 453 27.14 -1.94 30.05
C ASN A 453 25.96 -2.06 31.02
N ILE A 454 25.47 -0.96 31.60
CA ILE A 454 24.29 -0.97 32.47
C ILE A 454 23.01 -1.06 31.63
N VAL A 455 22.96 -0.33 30.50
CA VAL A 455 21.84 -0.37 29.56
C VAL A 455 21.66 -1.75 28.92
N SER A 456 22.72 -2.56 28.79
CA SER A 456 22.62 -3.92 28.25
C SER A 456 22.24 -4.99 29.28
N LEU A 457 22.28 -4.68 30.58
CA LEU A 457 21.97 -5.60 31.68
C LEU A 457 20.52 -5.53 32.17
N PHE A 458 19.80 -4.47 31.80
CA PHE A 458 18.42 -4.18 32.17
C PHE A 458 17.57 -4.04 30.90
#